data_AF-A0A433I2U9-F1
#
_entry.id   AF-A0A433I2U9-F1
#
_cell.length_a   1.000
_cell.length_b   1.000
_cell.length_c   1.000
_cell.angle_alpha   90.00
_cell.angle_beta   90.00
_cell.angle_gamma   90.00
#
_symmetry.space_group_name_H-M   'P 1'
#
loop_
_entity.id
_entity.type
_entity.pdbx_description
1 polymer ?
#
loop_
_entity_poly.entity_id
_entity_poly.type
_entity_poly.pdbx_seq_one_letter_code
_entity_poly.pdbx_strand_id
1 'polypeptide(L)'
;VLVVDGGGSMRCALLGDQLAELAEENDWAGVVVNGCIRDSAAIADISIGVKALGVHPLKSVKRGVGERNIPVRFAGVTFVPGHYLYADEDGLLLAEKPLI
;
A
#
# COMPACT_ATOMS: atom_id res chain seq x y z
N VAL A 1 6.90 -4.85 3.38
CA VAL A 1 5.61 -4.18 3.10
C VAL A 1 5.88 -2.76 2.61
N LEU A 2 5.35 -2.37 1.45
CA LEU A 2 5.39 -0.98 0.98
C LEU A 2 4.24 -0.18 1.59
N VAL A 3 4.53 1.03 2.06
CA VAL A 3 3.51 1.97 2.52
C VAL A 3 3.50 3.18 1.58
N VAL A 4 2.34 3.47 0.99
CA VAL A 4 2.14 4.54 0.02
C VAL A 4 1.20 5.59 0.62
N ASP A 5 1.69 6.81 0.77
CA ASP A 5 0.83 7.94 1.12
C ASP A 5 0.33 8.66 -0.15
N GLY A 6 -0.92 8.38 -0.52
CA GLY A 6 -1.63 9.03 -1.62
C GLY A 6 -2.37 10.30 -1.22
N GLY A 7 -2.13 10.80 -0.01
CA GLY A 7 -2.88 11.92 0.58
C GLY A 7 -4.35 11.59 0.85
N GLY A 8 -4.72 10.31 0.95
CA GLY A 8 -6.10 9.87 1.12
C GLY A 8 -7.00 10.16 -0.08
N SER A 9 -6.42 10.41 -1.26
CA SER A 9 -7.18 10.80 -2.45
C SER A 9 -8.06 9.65 -2.98
N MET A 10 -9.35 9.93 -3.16
CA MET A 10 -10.33 9.02 -3.76
C MET A 10 -10.54 9.25 -5.28
N ARG A 11 -9.66 10.03 -5.91
CA ARG A 11 -9.81 10.50 -7.31
C ARG A 11 -9.17 9.61 -8.37
N CYS A 12 -8.27 8.72 -7.98
CA CYS A 12 -7.58 7.78 -8.88
C CYS A 12 -6.95 6.63 -8.08
N ALA A 13 -6.69 5.51 -8.75
CA ALA A 13 -5.98 4.37 -8.20
C ALA A 13 -4.46 4.50 -8.32
N LEU A 14 -3.76 4.16 -7.24
CA LEU A 14 -2.30 4.13 -7.15
C LEU A 14 -1.71 2.73 -7.38
N LEU A 15 -2.51 1.69 -7.19
CA LEU A 15 -2.17 0.29 -7.42
C LEU A 15 -3.27 -0.37 -8.28
N GLY A 16 -2.85 -1.26 -9.18
CA GLY A 16 -3.73 -2.18 -9.92
C GLY A 16 -3.09 -3.56 -9.99
N ASP A 17 -3.76 -4.50 -10.65
CA ASP A 17 -3.34 -5.90 -10.81
C ASP A 17 -1.88 -6.07 -11.23
N GLN A 18 -1.44 -5.45 -12.33
CA GLN A 18 -0.08 -5.59 -12.86
C GLN A 18 1.02 -5.17 -11.87
N LEU A 19 0.73 -4.19 -11.01
CA LEU A 19 1.68 -3.76 -9.98
C LEU A 19 1.65 -4.68 -8.75
N ALA A 20 0.50 -5.29 -8.47
CA ALA A 20 0.37 -6.29 -7.42
C ALA A 20 1.05 -7.61 -7.82
N GLU A 21 0.86 -8.06 -9.07
CA GLU A 21 1.57 -9.21 -9.67
C GLU A 21 3.08 -8.98 -9.62
N LEU A 22 3.55 -7.82 -10.08
CA LEU A 22 4.97 -7.48 -10.01
C LEU A 22 5.50 -7.49 -8.57
N ALA A 23 4.69 -7.07 -7.59
CA ALA A 23 5.11 -7.11 -6.19
C ALA A 23 5.17 -8.54 -5.64
N GLU A 24 4.22 -9.41 -6.00
CA GLU A 24 4.27 -10.86 -5.70
C GLU A 24 5.52 -11.50 -6.31
N GLU A 25 5.80 -11.25 -7.59
CA GLU A 25 7.00 -11.75 -8.30
C GLU A 25 8.33 -11.29 -7.66
N ASN A 26 8.31 -10.18 -6.92
CA ASN A 26 9.47 -9.65 -6.20
C ASN A 26 9.47 -10.01 -4.71
N ASP A 27 8.69 -11.00 -4.29
CA ASP A 27 8.59 -11.51 -2.92
C ASP A 27 8.16 -10.45 -1.89
N TRP A 28 7.33 -9.48 -2.30
CA TRP A 28 6.80 -8.48 -1.37
C TRP A 28 5.69 -9.07 -0.51
N ALA A 29 5.83 -8.92 0.81
CA ALA A 29 4.77 -9.32 1.74
C ALA A 29 3.44 -8.54 1.58
N GLY A 30 3.49 -7.31 1.05
CA GLY A 30 2.27 -6.51 0.89
C GLY A 30 2.46 -5.03 0.60
N VAL A 31 1.34 -4.36 0.32
CA VAL A 31 1.22 -2.93 0.02
C VAL A 31 0.06 -2.31 0.83
N VAL A 32 0.34 -1.22 1.55
CA VAL A 32 -0.66 -0.38 2.21
C VAL A 32 -0.74 0.95 1.48
N VAL A 33 -1.95 1.35 1.07
CA VAL A 33 -2.19 2.58 0.29
C VAL A 33 -3.13 3.50 1.05
N ASN A 34 -2.64 4.66 1.50
CA ASN A 34 -3.49 5.77 1.93
C ASN A 34 -4.10 6.47 0.70
N GLY A 35 -5.05 5.80 0.06
CA GLY A 35 -5.67 6.19 -1.22
C GLY A 35 -6.43 5.02 -1.83
N CYS A 36 -6.78 5.13 -3.11
CA CYS A 36 -7.50 4.08 -3.83
C CYS A 36 -6.59 3.11 -4.59
N ILE A 37 -7.13 1.92 -4.86
CA ILE A 37 -6.61 0.93 -5.80
C ILE A 37 -7.65 0.66 -6.90
N ARG A 38 -7.33 -0.19 -7.87
CA ARG A 38 -8.27 -0.72 -8.87
C ARG A 38 -7.99 -2.20 -9.10
N ASP A 39 -8.82 -2.83 -9.93
CA ASP A 39 -8.68 -4.25 -10.29
C ASP A 39 -8.77 -5.16 -9.03
N SER A 40 -9.55 -4.73 -8.03
CA SER A 40 -9.64 -5.38 -6.71
C SER A 40 -10.05 -6.85 -6.77
N ALA A 41 -10.84 -7.23 -7.77
CA ALA A 41 -11.24 -8.63 -7.96
C ALA A 41 -10.04 -9.49 -8.38
N ALA A 42 -9.23 -9.01 -9.33
CA ALA A 42 -8.00 -9.70 -9.73
C ALA A 42 -6.97 -9.69 -8.60
N ILE A 43 -6.80 -8.56 -7.89
CA ILE A 43 -5.88 -8.46 -6.75
C ILE A 43 -6.23 -9.46 -5.64
N ALA A 44 -7.51 -9.78 -5.44
CA ALA A 44 -7.93 -10.75 -4.43
C ALA A 44 -7.43 -12.19 -4.70
N ASP A 45 -7.05 -12.48 -5.95
CA ASP A 45 -6.52 -13.78 -6.37
C ASP A 45 -4.97 -13.82 -6.41
N ILE A 46 -4.29 -12.71 -6.09
CA ILE A 46 -2.82 -12.60 -6.04
C ILE A 46 -2.34 -12.86 -4.61
N SER A 47 -1.25 -13.61 -4.42
CA SER A 47 -0.74 -14.00 -3.09
C SER A 47 0.05 -12.87 -2.41
N ILE A 48 -0.53 -11.67 -2.32
CA ILE A 48 0.07 -10.49 -1.69
C ILE A 48 -0.93 -9.75 -0.81
N GLY A 49 -0.49 -9.26 0.35
CA GLY A 49 -1.35 -8.44 1.21
C GLY A 49 -1.59 -7.05 0.62
N VAL A 50 -2.84 -6.63 0.46
CA VAL A 50 -3.19 -5.27 0.01
C VAL A 50 -4.23 -4.63 0.93
N LYS A 51 -3.92 -3.44 1.45
CA LYS A 51 -4.89 -2.58 2.17
C LYS A 51 -4.97 -1.21 1.53
N ALA A 52 -6.19 -0.70 1.35
CA ALA A 52 -6.45 0.60 0.73
C ALA A 52 -7.72 1.23 1.29
N LEU A 53 -7.93 2.54 1.04
CA LEU A 53 -9.14 3.24 1.47
C LEU A 53 -10.37 2.92 0.61
N GLY A 54 -10.16 2.43 -0.62
CA GLY A 54 -11.25 2.05 -1.51
C GLY A 54 -10.78 1.71 -2.92
N VAL A 55 -11.76 1.53 -3.80
CA VAL A 55 -11.55 1.16 -5.20
C VAL A 55 -11.97 2.33 -6.10
N HIS A 56 -11.15 2.66 -7.10
CA HIS A 56 -11.45 3.71 -8.06
C HIS A 56 -10.92 3.35 -9.47
N PRO A 57 -11.74 3.37 -10.53
CA PRO A 57 -11.36 2.81 -11.84
C PRO A 57 -10.28 3.61 -12.58
N LEU A 58 -10.22 4.93 -12.39
CA LEU A 58 -9.26 5.79 -13.07
C LEU A 58 -7.83 5.54 -12.57
N LYS A 59 -6.90 5.20 -13.47
CA LYS A 59 -5.47 5.10 -13.15
C LYS A 59 -4.85 6.45 -12.81
N SER A 60 -3.87 6.47 -11.92
CA SER A 60 -3.03 7.65 -11.70
C SER A 60 -2.21 8.03 -12.94
N VAL A 61 -1.83 9.31 -13.02
CA VAL A 61 -0.97 9.81 -14.10
C VAL A 61 0.49 9.60 -13.72
N LYS A 62 1.25 8.90 -14.56
CA LYS A 62 2.68 8.61 -14.35
C LYS A 62 3.55 9.85 -14.61
N ARG A 63 3.52 10.83 -13.69
CA ARG A 63 4.34 12.06 -13.78
C ARG A 63 5.75 11.91 -13.21
N GLY A 64 6.06 10.77 -12.58
CA GLY A 64 7.36 10.53 -11.92
C GLY A 64 7.60 11.38 -10.67
N VAL A 65 6.55 11.98 -10.11
CA VAL A 65 6.60 12.81 -8.91
C VAL A 65 6.34 11.97 -7.66
N GLY A 66 6.96 12.36 -6.55
CA GLY A 66 6.84 11.71 -5.26
C GLY A 66 8.21 11.52 -4.60
N GLU A 67 8.18 11.22 -3.31
CA GLU A 67 9.38 10.94 -2.52
C GLU A 67 9.38 9.46 -2.12
N ARG A 68 10.57 8.91 -1.86
CA ARG A 68 10.76 7.50 -1.47
C ARG A 68 11.59 7.44 -0.20
N ASN A 69 11.38 6.41 0.61
CA ASN A 69 12.13 6.16 1.84
C ASN A 69 12.14 7.36 2.80
N ILE A 70 11.01 8.05 2.90
CA ILE A 70 10.75 9.09 3.92
C ILE A 70 9.65 8.62 4.88
N PRO A 71 9.62 9.13 6.13
CA PRO A 71 8.47 8.94 7.00
C PRO A 71 7.19 9.52 6.37
N VAL A 72 6.09 8.79 6.48
CA VAL A 72 4.75 9.26 6.06
C VAL A 72 3.78 9.18 7.24
N ARG A 73 2.75 10.04 7.27
CA ARG A 73 1.83 10.14 8.41
C ARG A 73 0.37 10.22 7.96
N PHE A 74 -0.39 9.19 8.31
CA PHE A 74 -1.84 9.12 8.10
C PHE A 74 -2.49 8.27 9.19
N ALA A 75 -3.81 8.39 9.36
CA ALA A 75 -4.57 7.69 10.41
C ALA A 75 -4.00 7.87 11.84
N GLY A 76 -3.37 9.03 12.13
CA GLY A 76 -2.75 9.31 13.42
C GLY A 76 -1.39 8.62 13.67
N VAL A 77 -0.93 7.80 12.73
CA VAL A 77 0.27 6.96 12.84
C VAL A 77 1.37 7.49 11.91
N THR A 78 2.62 7.43 12.36
CA THR A 78 3.79 7.73 11.51
C THR A 78 4.45 6.42 11.10
N PHE A 79 4.49 6.16 9.80
CA PHE A 79 5.17 5.03 9.19
C PHE A 79 6.60 5.45 8.85
N VAL A 80 7.59 4.81 9.46
CA VAL A 80 9.01 5.13 9.28
C VAL A 80 9.68 4.00 8.49
N PRO A 81 10.42 4.29 7.41
CA PRO A 81 11.19 3.28 6.70
C PRO A 81 12.11 2.49 7.64
N GLY A 82 12.11 1.16 7.51
CA GLY A 82 12.87 0.26 8.39
C GLY A 82 12.10 -0.29 9.59
N HIS A 83 10.94 0.30 9.93
CA HIS A 83 10.04 -0.28 10.94
C HIS A 83 9.29 -1.49 10.37
N TYR A 84 8.78 -2.32 11.26
CA TYR A 84 8.00 -3.52 10.95
C TYR A 84 6.51 -3.18 10.98
N LEU A 85 5.80 -3.64 9.95
CA LEU A 85 4.36 -3.48 9.80
C LEU A 85 3.71 -4.85 9.77
N TYR A 86 2.74 -5.05 10.65
CA TYR A 86 1.91 -6.24 10.76
C TYR A 86 0.48 -5.87 10.38
N ALA A 87 -0.18 -6.73 9.62
CA ALA A 87 -1.51 -6.47 9.07
C ALA A 87 -2.34 -7.75 9.05
N ASP A 88 -3.59 -7.64 9.49
CA ASP A 88 -4.61 -8.70 9.49
C ASP A 88 -5.99 -8.08 9.24
N GLU A 89 -7.07 -8.83 9.39
CA GLU A 89 -8.44 -8.33 9.18
C GLU A 89 -8.82 -7.21 10.15
N ASP A 90 -8.27 -7.21 11.36
CA ASP A 90 -8.61 -6.24 12.42
C ASP A 90 -7.90 -4.90 12.24
N GLY A 91 -6.67 -4.90 11.72
CA GLY A 91 -5.99 -3.64 11.47
C GLY A 91 -4.52 -3.71 11.08
N LEU A 92 -3.79 -2.72 11.58
CA LEU A 92 -2.37 -2.48 11.31
C LEU A 92 -1.65 -2.21 12.63
N LEU A 93 -0.49 -2.84 12.81
CA LEU A 93 0.43 -2.58 13.92
C LEU A 93 1.80 -2.20 13.38
N LEU A 94 2.47 -1.29 14.08
CA LEU A 94 3.84 -0.88 13.79
C LEU A 94 4.73 -1.13 15.00
N ALA A 95 5.95 -1.59 14.72
CA ALA A 95 6.99 -1.72 15.72
C ALA A 95 8.34 -1.27 15.14
N GLU A 96 9.18 -0.65 15.96
CA GLU A 96 10.54 -0.25 15.57
C GLU A 96 11.44 -1.46 15.32
N LYS A 97 11.15 -2.58 15.98
CA LYS A 97 11.89 -3.85 15.92
C LYS A 97 10.91 -4.99 15.64
N PRO A 98 11.39 -6.13 15.09
CA PRO A 98 10.52 -7.27 14.85
C PRO A 98 9.98 -7.79 16.19
N LEU A 99 8.67 -8.04 16.25
CA LEU A 99 7.99 -8.64 17.39
C LEU A 99 8.06 -10.18 17.40
N ILE A 100 8.45 -10.76 16.27
CA ILE A 100 8.62 -12.20 16.03
C ILE A 100 9.91 -12.44 15.27
#